data_AF-A0A962CP01-F1
#
_entry.id   AF-A0A962CP01-F1
#
_cell.length_a   1.000
_cell.length_b   1.000
_cell.length_c   1.000
_cell.angle_alpha   90.00
_cell.angle_beta   90.00
_cell.angle_gamma   90.00
#
_symmetry.space_group_name_H-M   'P 1'
#
loop_
_entity.id
_entity.type
_entity.pdbx_description
1 polymer ?
#
loop_
_entity_poly.entity_id
_entity_poly.type
_entity_poly.pdbx_seq_one_letter_code
_entity_poly.pdbx_strand_id
1 'polypeptide(L)'
;MRASVIFLLLIPAFIALGHDFYLFYNEHLNPGVFSIDLLKKEFKFSALGFIWTTYDEASYKSVVESTAPETWATIDSLLTIKAFYAGLAFAGIFTAFFLILKLFGKGPFVNEEAIYMEKSSKDVSFRAGSQSKKMQYKRK
;
A
#
# COMPACT_ATOMS: atom_id res chain seq x y z
N MET A 1 -9.63 -8.89 7.52
CA MET A 1 -8.17 -8.89 7.30
C MET A 1 -7.74 -8.33 5.93
N ARG A 2 -8.69 -7.89 5.07
CA ARG A 2 -8.42 -7.45 3.68
C ARG A 2 -7.66 -6.13 3.53
N ALA A 3 -7.96 -5.13 4.37
CA ALA A 3 -7.35 -3.81 4.27
C ALA A 3 -5.85 -3.81 4.60
N SER A 4 -5.43 -4.59 5.60
CA SER A 4 -4.02 -4.67 6.02
C SER A 4 -3.12 -5.25 4.92
N VAL A 5 -3.58 -6.28 4.20
CA VAL A 5 -2.82 -6.86 3.09
C VAL A 5 -2.69 -5.88 1.93
N ILE A 6 -3.79 -5.20 1.56
CA ILE A 6 -3.75 -4.16 0.51
C ILE A 6 -2.80 -3.03 0.91
N PHE A 7 -2.82 -2.61 2.18
CA PHE A 7 -1.91 -1.58 2.68
C PHE A 7 -0.44 -2.01 2.59
N LEU A 8 -0.12 -3.25 2.96
CA LEU A 8 1.24 -3.80 2.82
C LEU A 8 1.69 -3.83 1.35
N LEU A 9 0.79 -4.17 0.42
CA LEU A 9 1.08 -4.18 -1.01
C LEU A 9 1.34 -2.78 -1.58
N LEU A 10 0.78 -1.74 -0.96
CA LEU A 10 0.99 -0.34 -1.36
C LEU A 10 2.28 0.28 -0.81
N ILE A 11 2.99 -0.39 0.10
CA ILE A 11 4.23 0.13 0.70
C ILE A 11 5.24 0.61 -0.36
N PRO A 12 5.55 -0.15 -1.43
CA PRO A 12 6.50 0.32 -2.45
C PRO A 12 6.05 1.62 -3.14
N ALA A 13 4.75 1.78 -3.41
CA ALA A 13 4.22 3.01 -3.99
C ALA A 13 4.34 4.19 -3.02
N PHE A 14 4.06 3.98 -1.73
CA PHE A 14 4.21 5.04 -0.73
C PHE A 14 5.66 5.44 -0.47
N ILE A 15 6.60 4.49 -0.53
CA ILE A 15 8.03 4.79 -0.45
C ILE A 15 8.45 5.67 -1.63
N ALA A 16 8.08 5.30 -2.86
CA ALA A 16 8.38 6.11 -4.05
C ALA A 16 7.74 7.51 -3.97
N LEU A 17 6.48 7.59 -3.52
CA LEU A 17 5.79 8.86 -3.34
C LEU A 17 6.49 9.75 -2.29
N GLY A 18 6.91 9.17 -1.16
CA GLY A 18 7.63 9.88 -0.11
C GLY A 18 8.98 10.42 -0.59
N HIS A 19 9.70 9.64 -1.39
CA HIS A 19 10.93 10.06 -2.07
C HIS A 19 10.69 11.26 -2.99
N ASP A 20 9.65 11.21 -3.83
CA ASP A 20 9.34 12.30 -4.76
C ASP A 20 8.94 13.59 -4.04
N PHE A 21 8.21 13.48 -2.92
CA PHE A 21 7.92 14.63 -2.06
C PHE A 21 9.17 15.21 -1.40
N TYR A 22 10.10 14.36 -0.97
CA TYR A 22 11.36 14.79 -0.39
C TYR A 22 12.19 15.60 -1.39
N LEU A 23 12.29 15.13 -2.64
CA LEU A 23 12.97 15.88 -3.71
C LEU A 23 12.28 17.21 -4.00
N PHE A 24 10.95 17.19 -4.16
CA PHE A 24 10.18 18.42 -4.38
C PHE A 24 10.41 19.44 -3.26
N TYR A 25 10.44 18.99 -2.00
CA TYR A 25 10.72 19.85 -0.86
C TYR A 25 12.11 20.49 -0.96
N ASN A 26 13.14 19.69 -1.23
CA ASN A 26 14.51 20.17 -1.32
C ASN A 26 14.73 21.14 -2.50
N GLU A 27 14.12 20.87 -3.65
CA GLU A 27 14.34 21.65 -4.87
C GLU A 27 13.50 22.93 -4.95
N HIS A 28 12.33 22.98 -4.29
CA HIS A 28 11.35 24.04 -4.52
C HIS A 28 10.80 24.70 -3.26
N LEU A 29 10.89 24.05 -2.09
CA LEU A 29 10.34 24.58 -0.84
C LEU A 29 11.42 25.07 0.15
N ASN A 30 12.69 24.84 -0.14
CA ASN A 30 13.80 25.33 0.67
C ASN A 30 14.67 26.30 -0.15
N PRO A 31 14.46 27.64 -0.08
CA PRO A 31 13.72 28.42 0.93
C PRO A 31 12.31 28.91 0.50
N GLY A 32 11.68 28.29 -0.51
CA GLY A 32 10.38 28.72 -1.05
C GLY A 32 9.17 28.57 -0.11
N VAL A 33 7.99 29.02 -0.57
CA VAL A 33 6.70 28.82 0.12
C VAL A 33 5.87 27.80 -0.66
N PHE A 34 5.24 26.88 0.06
CA PHE A 34 4.35 25.90 -0.55
C PHE A 34 3.09 26.56 -1.14
N SER A 35 2.79 26.23 -2.39
CA SER A 35 1.50 26.53 -3.02
C SER A 35 1.02 25.34 -3.85
N ILE A 36 -0.30 25.20 -3.99
CA ILE A 36 -0.90 24.13 -4.80
C ILE A 36 -0.51 24.27 -6.27
N ASP A 37 -0.37 25.51 -6.76
CA ASP A 37 0.04 25.77 -8.14
C ASP A 37 1.50 25.37 -8.37
N LEU A 38 2.39 25.62 -7.40
CA LEU A 38 3.77 25.16 -7.44
C LEU A 38 3.85 23.64 -7.47
N LEU A 39 3.08 22.97 -6.59
CA LEU A 39 3.01 21.51 -6.56
C LEU A 39 2.56 20.94 -7.91
N LYS A 40 1.46 21.45 -8.48
CA LYS A 40 0.96 20.97 -9.78
C LYS A 40 1.94 21.17 -10.93
N LYS A 41 2.73 22.25 -10.88
CA LYS A 41 3.64 22.63 -11.95
C LYS A 41 4.97 21.87 -11.88
N GLU A 42 5.53 21.73 -10.68
CA GLU A 42 6.91 21.26 -10.51
C GLU A 42 7.00 19.84 -9.94
N PHE A 43 5.96 19.32 -9.28
CA PHE A 43 5.98 17.94 -8.76
C PHE A 43 6.07 16.92 -9.89
N LYS A 44 7.07 16.05 -9.83
CA LYS A 44 7.32 15.03 -10.83
C LYS A 44 7.64 13.70 -10.14
N PHE A 45 7.07 12.62 -10.67
CA PHE A 45 7.45 11.29 -10.24
C PHE A 45 8.84 10.92 -10.77
N SER A 46 9.70 10.42 -9.88
CA SER A 46 11.01 9.90 -10.25
C SER A 46 10.88 8.59 -11.03
N ALA A 47 11.81 8.40 -11.97
CA ALA A 47 11.98 7.14 -12.67
C ALA A 47 12.81 6.16 -11.82
N LEU A 48 12.65 4.86 -12.01
CA LEU A 48 13.44 3.84 -11.30
C LEU A 48 14.95 4.05 -11.49
N GLY A 49 15.37 4.40 -12.71
CA GLY A 49 16.77 4.72 -13.02
C GLY A 49 17.28 5.91 -12.22
N PHE A 50 16.46 6.97 -12.09
CA PHE A 50 16.82 8.14 -11.29
C PHE A 50 17.05 7.77 -9.82
N ILE A 51 16.20 6.93 -9.24
CA ILE A 51 16.36 6.46 -7.86
C ILE A 51 17.68 5.70 -7.73
N TRP A 52 17.97 4.77 -8.64
CA TRP A 52 19.22 4.01 -8.60
C TRP A 52 20.44 4.93 -8.67
N THR A 53 20.49 5.86 -9.64
CA THR A 53 21.62 6.78 -9.78
C THR A 53 21.76 7.74 -8.61
N THR A 54 20.66 8.09 -7.93
CA THR A 54 20.68 9.00 -6.77
C THR A 54 21.32 8.36 -5.55
N TYR A 55 21.07 7.06 -5.33
CA TYR A 55 21.52 6.36 -4.12
C TYR A 55 22.80 5.55 -4.32
N ASP A 56 23.06 5.07 -5.53
CA ASP A 56 24.25 4.27 -5.83
C ASP A 56 24.68 4.39 -7.30
N GLU A 57 25.26 5.55 -7.63
CA GLU A 57 25.78 5.84 -8.97
C GLU A 57 26.87 4.84 -9.39
N ALA A 58 27.71 4.39 -8.45
CA ALA A 58 28.80 3.45 -8.73
C ALA A 58 28.26 2.08 -9.16
N SER A 59 27.24 1.58 -8.46
CA SER A 59 26.53 0.36 -8.85
C SER A 59 25.91 0.49 -10.24
N TYR A 60 25.22 1.61 -10.52
CA TYR A 60 24.63 1.84 -11.84
C TYR A 60 25.68 1.77 -12.95
N LYS A 61 26.81 2.49 -12.80
CA LYS A 61 27.90 2.48 -13.78
C LYS A 61 28.50 1.08 -13.96
N SER A 62 28.74 0.37 -12.86
CA SER A 62 29.26 -1.00 -12.91
C SER A 62 28.34 -1.96 -13.67
N VAL A 63 27.02 -1.82 -13.54
CA VAL A 63 26.07 -2.64 -14.30
C VAL A 63 26.05 -2.25 -15.78
N VAL A 64 26.07 -0.96 -16.11
CA VAL A 64 26.15 -0.48 -17.50
C VAL A 64 27.38 -1.07 -18.20
N GLU A 65 28.54 -1.02 -17.54
CA GLU A 65 29.82 -1.48 -18.10
C GLU A 65 29.91 -3.01 -18.23
N SER A 66 29.23 -3.75 -17.37
CA SER A 66 29.26 -5.22 -17.36
C SER A 66 28.16 -5.88 -18.20
N THR A 67 27.18 -5.10 -18.67
CA THR A 67 26.03 -5.62 -19.42
C THR A 67 26.21 -5.41 -20.92
N ALA A 68 25.84 -6.41 -21.73
CA ALA A 68 25.85 -6.27 -23.18
C ALA A 68 24.93 -5.11 -23.63
N PRO A 69 25.31 -4.28 -24.63
CA PRO A 69 24.57 -3.09 -25.02
C PRO A 69 23.09 -3.33 -25.34
N GLU A 70 22.77 -4.46 -25.98
CA GLU A 70 21.40 -4.83 -26.35
C GLU A 70 20.55 -5.16 -25.12
N THR A 71 21.16 -5.82 -24.14
CA THR A 71 20.52 -6.14 -22.86
C THR A 71 20.33 -4.87 -22.04
N TRP A 72 21.34 -4.00 -22.03
CA TRP A 72 21.27 -2.71 -21.35
C TRP A 72 20.16 -1.82 -21.91
N ALA A 73 19.98 -1.76 -23.24
CA ALA A 73 18.90 -0.98 -23.85
C ALA A 73 17.50 -1.41 -23.35
N THR A 74 17.31 -2.70 -23.11
CA THR A 74 16.07 -3.24 -22.54
C THR A 74 15.90 -2.83 -21.07
N ILE A 75 16.97 -2.95 -20.28
CA ILE A 75 16.98 -2.54 -18.87
C ILE A 75 16.73 -1.04 -18.74
N ASP A 76 17.41 -0.23 -19.54
CA ASP A 76 17.29 1.22 -19.53
C ASP A 76 15.85 1.66 -19.83
N SER A 77 15.19 1.00 -20.81
CA SER A 77 13.77 1.22 -21.07
C SER A 77 12.89 0.95 -19.83
N LEU A 78 13.14 -0.13 -19.09
CA LEU A 78 12.43 -0.41 -17.83
C LEU A 78 12.75 0.61 -16.74
N LEU A 79 13.98 1.11 -16.69
CA LEU A 79 14.39 2.12 -15.71
C LEU A 79 13.71 3.48 -15.92
N THR A 80 13.14 3.75 -17.10
CA THR A 80 12.34 4.96 -17.35
C THR A 80 10.96 4.95 -16.67
N ILE A 81 10.48 3.78 -16.23
CA ILE A 81 9.19 3.63 -15.57
C ILE A 81 9.19 4.41 -14.27
N LYS A 82 8.10 5.16 -14.01
CA LYS A 82 7.93 5.93 -12.78
C LYS A 82 7.81 4.98 -11.60
N ALA A 83 8.65 5.16 -10.57
CA ALA A 83 8.72 4.26 -9.43
C ALA A 83 7.37 4.14 -8.70
N PHE A 84 6.63 5.25 -8.59
CA PHE A 84 5.28 5.26 -8.05
C PHE A 84 4.33 4.32 -8.82
N TYR A 85 4.34 4.39 -10.16
CA TYR A 85 3.50 3.53 -10.99
C TYR A 85 3.96 2.08 -10.97
N ALA A 86 5.26 1.81 -10.89
CA ALA A 86 5.78 0.45 -10.70
C ALA A 86 5.27 -0.16 -9.38
N GLY A 87 5.29 0.61 -8.29
CA GLY A 87 4.73 0.21 -6.99
C GLY A 87 3.22 -0.04 -7.04
N LEU A 88 2.45 0.82 -7.73
CA LEU A 88 1.02 0.61 -7.93
C LEU A 88 0.72 -0.63 -8.80
N ALA A 89 1.51 -0.86 -9.85
CA ALA A 89 1.36 -2.04 -10.70
C ALA A 89 1.61 -3.32 -9.88
N PHE A 90 2.66 -3.34 -9.05
CA PHE A 90 2.92 -4.43 -8.10
C PHE A 90 1.69 -4.69 -7.21
N ALA A 91 1.17 -3.65 -6.56
CA ALA A 91 0.00 -3.78 -5.70
C ALA A 91 -1.24 -4.30 -6.45
N GLY A 92 -1.46 -3.81 -7.68
CA GLY A 92 -2.55 -4.23 -8.55
C GLY A 92 -2.45 -5.70 -8.95
N ILE A 93 -1.27 -6.16 -9.36
CA ILE A 93 -1.02 -7.56 -9.76
C ILE A 93 -1.31 -8.51 -8.60
N PHE A 94 -0.78 -8.23 -7.40
CA PHE A 94 -1.00 -9.07 -6.24
C PHE A 94 -2.46 -9.05 -5.78
N THR A 95 -3.12 -7.89 -5.84
CA THR A 95 -4.54 -7.78 -5.53
C THR A 95 -5.38 -8.64 -6.50
N ALA A 96 -5.11 -8.55 -7.80
CA ALA A 96 -5.78 -9.37 -8.81
C ALA A 96 -5.50 -10.87 -8.60
N PHE A 97 -4.25 -11.24 -8.30
CA PHE A 97 -3.88 -12.61 -7.97
C PHE A 97 -4.67 -13.15 -6.77
N PHE A 98 -4.77 -12.39 -5.68
CA PHE A 98 -5.55 -12.79 -4.51
C PHE A 98 -7.06 -12.89 -4.80
N LEU A 99 -7.59 -12.02 -5.66
CA LEU A 99 -8.99 -12.12 -6.10
C LEU A 99 -9.22 -13.40 -6.92
N ILE A 100 -8.31 -13.75 -7.82
CA ILE A 100 -8.38 -15.00 -8.59
C ILE A 100 -8.34 -16.20 -7.66
N LEU A 101 -7.41 -16.24 -6.69
CA LEU A 101 -7.36 -17.32 -5.70
C LEU A 101 -8.66 -17.46 -4.91
N LYS A 102 -9.28 -16.33 -4.53
CA LYS A 102 -10.58 -16.32 -3.86
C LYS A 102 -11.65 -17.01 -4.71
N LEU A 103 -11.68 -16.78 -6.03
CA LEU A 103 -12.64 -17.43 -6.93
C LEU A 103 -12.50 -18.97 -6.96
N PHE A 104 -11.29 -19.48 -6.76
CA PHE A 104 -11.03 -20.93 -6.67
C PHE A 104 -11.19 -21.51 -5.26
N GLY A 105 -11.71 -20.72 -4.30
CA GLY A 105 -11.83 -21.16 -2.91
C GLY A 105 -10.47 -21.46 -2.27
N LYS A 106 -9.39 -20.84 -2.76
CA LYS A 106 -8.03 -20.98 -2.22
C LYS A 106 -7.53 -19.66 -1.67
N GLY A 107 -6.62 -19.74 -0.71
CA GLY A 107 -5.92 -18.57 -0.17
C GLY A 107 -6.51 -18.00 1.12
N PRO A 108 -5.91 -16.91 1.63
CA PRO A 108 -6.12 -16.44 3.00
C PRO A 108 -7.50 -15.83 3.28
N PHE A 109 -8.36 -15.66 2.26
CA PHE A 109 -9.63 -14.93 2.35
C PHE A 109 -10.88 -15.82 2.19
N VAL A 110 -10.71 -17.15 2.08
CA VAL A 110 -11.80 -18.10 1.77
C VAL A 110 -12.77 -18.28 2.94
N ASN A 111 -12.29 -18.20 4.19
CA ASN A 111 -13.08 -18.52 5.38
C ASN A 111 -13.62 -17.29 6.13
N GLU A 112 -13.42 -16.07 5.62
CA GLU A 112 -13.86 -14.86 6.34
C GLU A 112 -15.40 -14.77 6.44
N GLU A 113 -16.15 -15.28 5.47
CA GLU A 113 -17.63 -15.18 5.46
C GLU A 113 -18.30 -16.15 6.47
N ALA A 114 -17.66 -17.28 6.78
CA ALA A 114 -18.16 -18.25 7.76
C ALA A 114 -18.11 -17.71 9.21
N ILE A 115 -17.10 -16.89 9.53
CA ILE A 115 -16.89 -16.35 10.88
C ILE A 115 -17.97 -15.30 11.24
N TYR A 116 -18.49 -14.57 10.26
CA TYR A 116 -19.56 -13.58 10.49
C TYR A 116 -20.94 -14.24 10.72
N MET A 117 -21.21 -15.38 10.09
CA MET A 117 -22.47 -16.11 10.35
C MET A 117 -22.48 -16.81 11.71
N GLU A 118 -21.35 -17.35 12.18
CA GLU A 118 -21.29 -18.03 13.47
C GLU A 118 -21.38 -17.05 14.67
N LYS A 119 -20.89 -15.82 14.53
CA LYS A 119 -21.05 -14.79 15.57
C LYS A 119 -22.46 -14.26 15.69
N SER A 120 -23.21 -14.20 14.58
CA SER A 120 -24.59 -13.70 14.59
C SER A 120 -25.57 -14.68 15.26
N SER A 121 -25.30 -16.00 15.23
CA SER A 121 -26.19 -17.00 15.82
C SER A 121 -26.02 -17.22 17.33
N LYS A 122 -24.88 -16.83 17.92
CA LYS A 122 -24.59 -17.05 19.35
C LYS A 122 -25.16 -15.97 20.28
N ASP A 123 -25.52 -14.79 19.77
CA ASP A 123 -25.96 -13.65 20.61
C ASP A 123 -27.49 -13.44 20.67
N VAL A 124 -28.30 -14.23 19.95
CA VAL A 124 -29.77 -14.03 19.94
C VAL A 124 -30.50 -14.85 21.01
N SER A 125 -29.80 -15.71 21.79
CA SER A 125 -30.46 -16.57 22.79
C SER A 125 -30.31 -16.13 24.25
N PHE A 126 -29.83 -14.92 24.58
CA PHE A 126 -29.63 -14.52 25.97
C PHE A 126 -30.41 -13.25 26.40
N ARG A 127 -31.71 -13.43 26.66
CA ARG A 127 -32.51 -12.87 27.79
C ARG A 127 -33.99 -12.70 27.41
N ALA A 128 -34.68 -13.82 27.30
CA ALA A 128 -36.10 -13.89 27.63
C ALA A 128 -36.22 -14.50 29.04
N GLY A 129 -36.56 -13.67 30.04
CA GLY A 129 -36.99 -14.14 31.36
C GLY A 129 -35.93 -14.20 32.46
N SER A 130 -35.81 -13.13 33.25
CA SER A 130 -35.57 -13.32 34.69
C SER A 130 -36.18 -12.16 35.48
N GLN A 131 -37.01 -12.55 36.44
CA GLN A 131 -37.97 -11.76 37.18
C GLN A 131 -37.41 -10.51 37.89
N SER A 132 -38.21 -9.44 37.81
CA SER A 132 -38.17 -8.28 38.70
C SER A 132 -38.35 -8.72 40.17
N LYS A 133 -37.25 -8.70 40.94
CA LYS A 133 -37.33 -8.70 42.41
C LYS A 133 -37.52 -7.26 42.89
N LYS A 134 -38.76 -6.90 43.26
CA LYS A 134 -39.08 -5.68 44.01
C LYS A 134 -38.32 -5.69 45.35
N MET A 135 -37.37 -4.78 45.52
CA MET A 135 -36.74 -4.48 46.81
C MET A 135 -37.74 -3.69 47.67
N GLN A 136 -38.18 -4.24 48.80
CA GLN A 136 -38.91 -3.50 49.83
C GLN A 136 -37.89 -2.87 50.80
N TYR A 137 -37.87 -1.54 50.86
CA TYR A 137 -37.12 -0.78 51.87
C TYR A 137 -37.86 -0.84 53.22
N LYS A 138 -37.22 -1.35 54.28
CA LYS A 138 -37.65 -1.12 55.67
C LYS A 138 -36.85 0.06 56.23
N ARG A 139 -37.54 1.14 56.61
CA ARG A 139 -36.97 2.21 57.46
C ARG A 139 -36.88 1.70 58.91
N LYS A 140 -35.74 1.95 59.56
CA LYS A 140 -35.63 1.96 61.03
C LYS A 140 -35.94 3.36 61.52
#